data_AF-A0A947Y330-F1
#
_entry.id   AF-A0A947Y330-F1
#
_cell.length_a   1.000
_cell.length_b   1.000
_cell.length_c   1.000
_cell.angle_alpha   90.00
_cell.angle_beta   90.00
_cell.angle_gamma   90.00
#
_symmetry.space_group_name_H-M   'P 1'
#
loop_
_entity.id
_entity.type
_entity.pdbx_description
1 polymer ?
#
loop_
_entity_poly.entity_id
_entity_poly.type
_entity_poly.pdbx_seq_one_letter_code
_entity_poly.pdbx_strand_id
1 'polypeptide(L)'
;MPRDIPVGNGRLLVCFDQEYRIRDLFFPHVGQENHVSGDFCRFGVWVDGFFRWVGPEWRRDLLYAPDTMVTQVNLFHDELGLLLTCRDAVDFHENIYLREVVVENLRPAARDIRLFFAQSFNISGNRVGDTAAFDPETGGIVHYKGSRYFLAGGSVNGDTAFAQFAVGQKKVNGKEGTFRDAEDGFLSGNTIAQGSVDSVAALHLAVPGNGRASAYYWLAAGESWHEVRRLDGVVRGKTPQTLLQRTADYWQLWVRKEMPRLDLLPAKVADLYHRSLLVVQSQLDWQGGVLAGNDSDVIQFNRDTYSYVWPRDGALAANALDMAGYPIPAQRFFEFCGAAIEREGYFLHKYNPDGTLASSWHPWLNNGQSQLPIQEDETALVVWALWNHFVLYRDIEFIKPLYRPLIKNAADFMCRYRDQETGLPSPSYDLWEERRGILSFTTGAVFGGLTAASLFCSVFGEEEKAGEYQKAAAEIRDAASKHLWREELGRFCRMLSREADGELRVDAVCDSSLWGLFAFGLYEPDDPR
;
A
#
# COMPACT_ATOMS: atom_id res chain seq x y z
N MET A 1 -1.73 -12.31 -1.83
CA MET A 1 -0.39 -12.05 -2.42
C MET A 1 -0.43 -10.62 -2.93
N PRO A 2 0.59 -9.78 -2.68
CA PRO A 2 0.56 -8.40 -3.16
C PRO A 2 0.28 -8.33 -4.67
N ARG A 3 -0.49 -7.31 -5.08
CA ARG A 3 -0.90 -7.11 -6.48
C ARG A 3 0.30 -6.93 -7.41
N ASP A 4 0.18 -7.40 -8.65
CA ASP A 4 1.34 -7.57 -9.55
C ASP A 4 1.99 -6.24 -9.97
N ILE A 5 1.18 -5.23 -10.34
CA ILE A 5 1.66 -3.95 -10.86
C ILE A 5 0.89 -2.72 -10.33
N PRO A 6 0.92 -2.40 -9.02
CA PRO A 6 0.29 -1.20 -8.47
C PRO A 6 0.86 0.12 -9.05
N VAL A 7 0.00 1.11 -9.27
CA VAL A 7 0.38 2.48 -9.64
C VAL A 7 -0.37 3.50 -8.77
N GLY A 8 0.32 4.49 -8.20
CA GLY A 8 -0.30 5.43 -7.29
C GLY A 8 0.53 6.68 -6.98
N ASN A 9 -0.09 7.63 -6.27
CA ASN A 9 0.53 8.91 -5.88
C ASN A 9 0.34 9.26 -4.39
N GLY A 10 -0.08 8.28 -3.57
CA GLY A 10 -0.35 8.45 -2.14
C GLY A 10 -1.78 8.90 -1.80
N ARG A 11 -2.59 9.32 -2.78
CA ARG A 11 -4.04 9.56 -2.60
C ARG A 11 -4.89 8.62 -3.46
N LEU A 12 -4.46 8.40 -4.70
CA LEU A 12 -5.05 7.45 -5.62
C LEU A 12 -4.09 6.27 -5.82
N LEU A 13 -4.59 5.05 -5.62
CA LEU A 13 -3.88 3.81 -5.93
C LEU A 13 -4.75 2.93 -6.82
N VAL A 14 -4.18 2.42 -7.92
CA VAL A 14 -4.82 1.46 -8.83
C VAL A 14 -3.97 0.20 -8.88
N CYS A 15 -4.58 -0.95 -8.58
CA CYS A 15 -3.90 -2.25 -8.60
C CYS A 15 -4.53 -3.20 -9.61
N PHE A 16 -3.66 -3.96 -10.29
CA PHE A 16 -4.05 -4.96 -11.29
C PHE A 16 -3.79 -6.37 -10.78
N ASP A 17 -4.57 -7.33 -11.28
CA ASP A 17 -4.25 -8.75 -11.15
C ASP A 17 -3.41 -9.27 -12.32
N GLN A 18 -3.03 -10.55 -12.23
CA GLN A 18 -2.32 -11.32 -13.25
C GLN A 18 -3.06 -11.39 -14.60
N GLU A 19 -4.35 -11.05 -14.64
CA GLU A 19 -5.11 -10.96 -15.86
C GLU A 19 -5.19 -9.55 -16.44
N TYR A 20 -4.44 -8.60 -15.86
CA TYR A 20 -4.39 -7.19 -16.25
C TYR A 20 -5.74 -6.47 -16.11
N ARG A 21 -6.55 -6.91 -15.14
CA ARG A 21 -7.83 -6.28 -14.77
C ARG A 21 -7.58 -5.37 -13.58
N ILE A 22 -8.21 -4.19 -13.55
CA ILE A 22 -8.17 -3.36 -12.34
C ILE A 22 -8.99 -4.08 -11.28
N ARG A 23 -8.32 -4.50 -10.20
CA ARG A 23 -8.93 -5.18 -9.06
C ARG A 23 -9.20 -4.26 -7.90
N ASP A 24 -8.30 -3.31 -7.67
CA ASP A 24 -8.41 -2.38 -6.57
C ASP A 24 -8.24 -0.96 -7.08
N LEU A 25 -9.08 -0.07 -6.57
CA LEU A 25 -8.95 1.37 -6.75
C LEU A 25 -9.23 2.01 -5.39
N PHE A 26 -8.23 2.65 -4.81
CA PHE A 26 -8.32 3.31 -3.51
C PHE A 26 -8.26 4.83 -3.64
N PHE A 27 -9.19 5.53 -2.98
CA PHE A 27 -9.24 6.99 -2.90
C PHE A 27 -10.16 7.43 -1.74
N PRO A 28 -9.90 8.52 -1.00
CA PRO A 28 -8.74 9.40 -1.06
C PRO A 28 -7.54 8.92 -0.24
N HIS A 29 -7.70 7.80 0.45
CA HIS A 29 -6.65 7.15 1.21
C HIS A 29 -6.24 5.84 0.56
N VAL A 30 -4.93 5.61 0.48
CA VAL A 30 -4.37 4.36 -0.02
C VAL A 30 -4.76 3.25 0.96
N GLY A 31 -5.55 2.27 0.50
CA GLY A 31 -5.90 1.05 1.24
C GLY A 31 -7.20 1.04 2.06
N GLN A 32 -7.85 2.18 2.32
CA GLN A 32 -9.06 2.19 3.16
C GLN A 32 -10.35 1.98 2.37
N GLU A 33 -10.59 2.78 1.32
CA GLU A 33 -11.81 2.74 0.51
C GLU A 33 -11.53 2.05 -0.83
N ASN A 34 -11.77 0.73 -0.93
CA ASN A 34 -11.70 0.06 -2.23
C ASN A 34 -13.00 0.30 -3.03
N HIS A 35 -12.91 1.05 -4.12
CA HIS A 35 -14.04 1.39 -4.98
C HIS A 35 -14.35 0.34 -6.04
N VAL A 36 -13.58 -0.74 -6.13
CA VAL A 36 -13.89 -1.88 -7.00
C VAL A 36 -14.41 -3.06 -6.16
N SER A 37 -13.81 -3.31 -4.99
CA SER A 37 -14.25 -4.21 -3.91
C SER A 37 -14.96 -5.50 -4.37
N GLY A 38 -14.19 -6.57 -4.56
CA GLY A 38 -14.70 -7.90 -4.92
C GLY A 38 -15.13 -8.06 -6.38
N ASP A 39 -15.21 -6.96 -7.13
CA ASP A 39 -15.41 -6.94 -8.58
C ASP A 39 -14.09 -6.74 -9.34
N PHE A 40 -14.17 -6.35 -10.61
CA PHE A 40 -13.03 -5.96 -11.43
C PHE A 40 -13.48 -5.15 -12.66
N CYS A 41 -12.65 -4.20 -13.07
CA CYS A 41 -12.80 -3.50 -14.34
C CYS A 41 -12.16 -4.31 -15.46
N ARG A 42 -12.80 -4.35 -16.63
CA ARG A 42 -12.34 -5.16 -17.77
C ARG A 42 -11.80 -4.28 -18.88
N PHE A 43 -10.87 -4.85 -19.64
CA PHE A 43 -10.34 -4.29 -20.86
C PHE A 43 -10.54 -5.32 -21.98
N GLY A 44 -11.16 -4.90 -23.09
CA GLY A 44 -11.52 -5.80 -24.19
C GLY A 44 -11.25 -5.20 -25.56
N VAL A 45 -11.21 -6.07 -26.56
CA VAL A 45 -10.94 -5.71 -27.95
C VAL A 45 -11.96 -6.37 -28.85
N TRP A 46 -12.47 -5.60 -29.81
CA TRP A 46 -13.22 -6.11 -30.94
C TRP A 46 -12.46 -5.82 -32.23
N VAL A 47 -12.39 -6.80 -33.12
CA VAL A 47 -11.83 -6.67 -34.47
C VAL A 47 -12.44 -7.71 -35.40
N ASP A 48 -12.79 -7.31 -36.63
CA ASP A 48 -13.28 -8.21 -37.70
C ASP A 48 -14.47 -9.10 -37.28
N GLY A 49 -15.38 -8.61 -36.42
CA GLY A 49 -16.54 -9.38 -35.94
C GLY A 49 -16.26 -10.26 -34.72
N PHE A 50 -15.04 -10.27 -34.18
CA PHE A 50 -14.66 -11.05 -33.01
C PHE A 50 -14.39 -10.14 -31.82
N PHE A 51 -15.00 -10.46 -30.68
CA PHE A 51 -14.75 -9.82 -29.40
C PHE A 51 -13.94 -10.72 -28.47
N ARG A 52 -12.97 -10.14 -27.74
CA ARG A 52 -12.24 -10.80 -26.65
C ARG A 52 -11.98 -9.84 -25.49
N TRP A 53 -12.28 -10.29 -24.28
CA TRP A 53 -11.73 -9.68 -23.07
C TRP A 53 -10.26 -10.05 -22.93
N VAL A 54 -9.44 -9.14 -22.38
CA VAL A 54 -8.10 -9.49 -21.93
C VAL A 54 -8.21 -10.47 -20.77
N GLY A 55 -7.47 -11.58 -20.88
CA GLY A 55 -7.68 -12.77 -20.05
C GLY A 55 -6.77 -13.92 -20.47
N PRO A 56 -7.10 -15.17 -20.13
CA PRO A 56 -6.25 -16.34 -20.35
C PRO A 56 -5.84 -16.61 -21.80
N GLU A 57 -6.65 -16.18 -22.78
CA GLU A 57 -6.35 -16.30 -24.22
C GLU A 57 -5.21 -15.38 -24.70
N TRP A 58 -4.85 -14.39 -23.88
CA TRP A 58 -3.77 -13.45 -24.18
C TRP A 58 -2.46 -13.92 -23.56
N ARG A 59 -1.39 -13.89 -24.35
CA ARG A 59 -0.04 -13.92 -23.78
C ARG A 59 0.25 -12.54 -23.20
N ARG A 60 0.55 -12.50 -21.90
CA ARG A 60 0.70 -11.29 -21.10
C ARG A 60 2.11 -11.20 -20.53
N ASP A 61 2.70 -10.01 -20.64
CA ASP A 61 3.95 -9.64 -19.97
C ASP A 61 3.67 -8.39 -19.15
N LEU A 62 3.58 -8.54 -17.82
CA LEU A 62 3.18 -7.48 -16.90
C LEU A 62 4.43 -6.89 -16.24
N LEU A 63 4.97 -5.84 -16.85
CA LEU A 63 6.18 -5.18 -16.38
C LEU A 63 5.91 -3.71 -16.12
N TYR A 64 6.93 -3.07 -15.59
CA TYR A 64 7.05 -1.63 -15.54
C TYR A 64 8.17 -1.17 -16.47
N ALA A 65 8.06 0.05 -16.96
CA ALA A 65 9.20 0.70 -17.58
C ALA A 65 10.36 0.86 -16.55
N PRO A 66 11.62 0.91 -17.03
CA PRO A 66 12.77 1.03 -16.15
C PRO A 66 12.70 2.27 -15.24
N ASP A 67 13.04 2.08 -13.96
CA ASP A 67 13.13 3.14 -12.95
C ASP A 67 11.89 4.02 -12.81
N THR A 68 10.70 3.47 -13.05
CA THR A 68 9.46 4.23 -12.93
C THR A 68 8.27 3.37 -12.46
N MET A 69 7.27 4.04 -11.89
CA MET A 69 5.95 3.47 -11.57
C MET A 69 4.98 3.57 -12.76
N VAL A 70 5.48 3.80 -13.98
CA VAL A 70 4.71 3.64 -15.22
C VAL A 70 4.84 2.21 -15.71
N THR A 71 3.72 1.54 -15.97
CA THR A 71 3.72 0.16 -16.46
C THR A 71 4.22 0.08 -17.91
N GLN A 72 4.66 -1.10 -18.33
CA GLN A 72 4.89 -1.47 -19.72
C GLN A 72 4.36 -2.88 -19.92
N VAL A 73 3.08 -2.97 -20.26
CA VAL A 73 2.37 -4.24 -20.40
C VAL A 73 2.23 -4.62 -21.86
N ASN A 74 2.67 -5.84 -22.22
CA ASN A 74 2.47 -6.37 -23.57
C ASN A 74 1.39 -7.46 -23.56
N LEU A 75 0.39 -7.31 -24.46
CA LEU A 75 -0.72 -8.23 -24.63
C LEU A 75 -0.71 -8.73 -26.08
N PHE A 76 -0.39 -10.00 -26.28
CA PHE A 76 -0.36 -10.62 -27.61
C PHE A 76 -1.51 -11.61 -27.76
N HIS A 77 -2.23 -11.51 -28.88
CA HIS A 77 -3.29 -12.45 -29.26
C HIS A 77 -3.08 -12.93 -30.70
N ASP A 78 -2.82 -14.24 -30.84
CA ASP A 78 -2.44 -14.84 -32.12
C ASP A 78 -3.58 -14.84 -33.14
N GLU A 79 -4.78 -15.30 -32.74
CA GLU A 79 -5.93 -15.38 -33.66
C GLU A 79 -6.37 -14.00 -34.16
N LEU A 80 -6.57 -13.04 -33.25
CA LEU A 80 -6.85 -11.65 -33.61
C LEU A 80 -5.70 -11.00 -34.39
N GLY A 81 -4.48 -11.54 -34.31
CA GLY A 81 -3.29 -10.99 -34.95
C GLY A 81 -2.98 -9.58 -34.44
N LEU A 82 -2.98 -9.41 -33.11
CA LEU A 82 -2.77 -8.12 -32.44
C LEU A 82 -1.68 -8.22 -31.38
N LEU A 83 -0.92 -7.14 -31.28
CA LEU A 83 -0.08 -6.84 -30.12
C LEU A 83 -0.53 -5.49 -29.55
N LEU A 84 -0.84 -5.46 -28.26
CA LEU A 84 -1.10 -4.22 -27.53
C LEU A 84 0.07 -3.96 -26.60
N THR A 85 0.59 -2.73 -26.64
CA THR A 85 1.52 -2.23 -25.62
C THR A 85 0.81 -1.15 -24.81
N CYS A 86 0.59 -1.44 -23.53
CA CYS A 86 -0.11 -0.56 -22.63
C CYS A 86 0.85 0.09 -21.64
N ARG A 87 0.66 1.39 -21.39
CA ARG A 87 1.37 2.15 -20.36
C ARG A 87 0.37 2.77 -19.42
N ASP A 88 0.39 2.33 -18.17
CA ASP A 88 -0.48 2.78 -17.10
C ASP A 88 0.30 3.62 -16.09
N ALA A 89 -0.32 4.68 -15.58
CA ALA A 89 0.22 5.44 -14.46
C ALA A 89 -0.90 6.13 -13.69
N VAL A 90 -0.67 6.41 -12.40
CA VAL A 90 -1.34 7.51 -11.72
C VAL A 90 -0.40 8.70 -11.79
N ASP A 91 -0.91 9.86 -12.20
CA ASP A 91 -0.12 11.08 -12.25
C ASP A 91 0.46 11.41 -10.87
N PHE A 92 1.74 11.79 -10.85
CA PHE A 92 2.48 11.98 -9.59
C PHE A 92 1.89 13.09 -8.69
N HIS A 93 1.06 13.98 -9.23
CA HIS A 93 0.49 15.11 -8.50
C HIS A 93 -1.03 15.13 -8.51
N GLU A 94 -1.64 14.86 -9.66
CA GLU A 94 -3.09 14.89 -9.85
C GLU A 94 -3.69 13.49 -9.65
N ASN A 95 -4.90 13.40 -9.10
CA ASN A 95 -5.59 12.12 -8.88
C ASN A 95 -6.18 11.57 -10.19
N ILE A 96 -5.31 11.29 -11.15
CA ILE A 96 -5.66 10.89 -12.51
C ILE A 96 -4.89 9.62 -12.85
N TYR A 97 -5.62 8.53 -13.03
CA TYR A 97 -5.12 7.33 -13.67
C TYR A 97 -5.17 7.50 -15.19
N LEU A 98 -4.10 7.12 -15.87
CA LEU A 98 -3.91 7.20 -17.32
C LEU A 98 -3.53 5.83 -17.86
N ARG A 99 -4.06 5.49 -19.03
CA ARG A 99 -3.66 4.34 -19.84
C ARG A 99 -3.48 4.78 -21.27
N GLU A 100 -2.28 4.60 -21.81
CA GLU A 100 -2.07 4.53 -23.25
C GLU A 100 -2.20 3.08 -23.72
N VAL A 101 -2.81 2.89 -24.88
CA VAL A 101 -2.84 1.61 -25.59
C VAL A 101 -2.30 1.85 -27.00
N VAL A 102 -1.10 1.34 -27.28
CA VAL A 102 -0.57 1.23 -28.64
C VAL A 102 -1.05 -0.09 -29.22
N VAL A 103 -1.81 -0.04 -30.30
CA VAL A 103 -2.36 -1.21 -31.00
C VAL A 103 -1.55 -1.45 -32.26
N GLU A 104 -0.90 -2.61 -32.35
CA GLU A 104 -0.19 -3.07 -33.54
C GLU A 104 -1.01 -4.13 -34.27
N ASN A 105 -1.28 -3.85 -35.56
CA ASN A 105 -1.99 -4.75 -36.45
C ASN A 105 -0.96 -5.65 -37.16
N LEU A 106 -0.96 -6.94 -36.82
CA LEU A 106 0.00 -7.91 -37.38
C LEU A 106 -0.51 -8.56 -38.68
N ARG A 107 -1.59 -8.03 -39.27
CA ARG A 107 -2.18 -8.48 -40.52
C ARG A 107 -1.95 -7.42 -41.61
N PRO A 108 -1.87 -7.82 -42.89
CA PRO A 108 -1.55 -6.90 -43.99
C PRO A 108 -2.71 -5.97 -44.40
N ALA A 109 -3.95 -6.29 -44.02
CA ALA A 109 -5.10 -5.44 -44.30
C ALA A 109 -5.26 -4.37 -43.22
N ALA A 110 -5.71 -3.18 -43.59
CA ALA A 110 -6.15 -2.18 -42.61
C ALA A 110 -7.43 -2.65 -41.90
N ARG A 111 -7.56 -2.37 -40.61
CA ARG A 111 -8.65 -2.89 -39.76
C ARG A 111 -9.23 -1.81 -38.85
N ASP A 112 -10.53 -1.90 -38.61
CA ASP A 112 -11.23 -1.17 -37.55
C ASP A 112 -11.10 -1.98 -36.26
N ILE A 113 -10.39 -1.42 -35.29
CA ILE A 113 -10.17 -2.05 -33.99
C ILE A 113 -10.84 -1.20 -32.92
N ARG A 114 -11.66 -1.83 -32.08
CA ARG A 114 -12.39 -1.15 -31.02
C ARG A 114 -11.89 -1.63 -29.66
N LEU A 115 -11.55 -0.68 -28.80
CA LEU A 115 -11.11 -0.93 -27.43
C LEU A 115 -12.26 -0.65 -26.48
N PHE A 116 -12.54 -1.57 -25.57
CA PHE A 116 -13.63 -1.46 -24.59
C PHE A 116 -13.09 -1.41 -23.18
N PHE A 117 -13.55 -0.43 -22.40
CA PHE A 117 -13.20 -0.23 -21.00
C PHE A 117 -14.46 -0.35 -20.15
N ALA A 118 -14.57 -1.41 -19.36
CA ALA A 118 -15.72 -1.65 -18.49
C ALA A 118 -15.38 -1.26 -17.05
N GLN A 119 -16.05 -0.23 -16.51
CA GLN A 119 -15.91 0.23 -15.13
C GLN A 119 -16.93 -0.47 -14.24
N SER A 120 -16.46 -1.28 -13.29
CA SER A 120 -17.33 -1.98 -12.32
C SER A 120 -17.02 -1.51 -10.90
N PHE A 121 -17.53 -0.33 -10.53
CA PHE A 121 -17.32 0.22 -9.21
C PHE A 121 -18.35 -0.29 -8.19
N ASN A 122 -17.90 -0.45 -6.96
CA ASN A 122 -18.66 -0.63 -5.73
C ASN A 122 -18.20 0.48 -4.78
N ILE A 123 -18.66 1.72 -5.01
CA ILE A 123 -18.06 2.92 -4.42
C ILE A 123 -18.16 2.87 -2.89
N SER A 124 -17.03 3.14 -2.22
CA SER A 124 -16.88 3.01 -0.76
C SER A 124 -17.19 1.59 -0.27
N GLY A 125 -16.68 0.60 -1.00
CA GLY A 125 -16.67 -0.81 -0.62
C GLY A 125 -17.98 -1.56 -0.81
N ASN A 126 -19.05 -0.93 -1.33
CA ASN A 126 -20.33 -1.60 -1.49
C ASN A 126 -21.14 -1.08 -2.70
N ARG A 127 -22.00 -1.95 -3.24
CA ARG A 127 -22.77 -1.72 -4.46
C ARG A 127 -24.08 -0.92 -4.30
N VAL A 128 -24.40 -0.46 -3.11
CA VAL A 128 -25.70 0.17 -2.83
C VAL A 128 -25.61 1.67 -3.06
N GLY A 129 -26.50 2.21 -3.88
CA GLY A 129 -26.62 3.66 -4.08
C GLY A 129 -25.54 4.28 -4.96
N ASP A 130 -24.83 3.48 -5.76
CA ASP A 130 -23.93 4.00 -6.77
C ASP A 130 -24.76 4.59 -7.92
N THR A 131 -24.24 5.64 -8.56
CA THR A 131 -24.84 6.23 -9.76
C THR A 131 -23.77 6.41 -10.81
N ALA A 132 -24.09 6.11 -12.06
CA ALA A 132 -23.24 6.37 -13.20
C ALA A 132 -24.04 7.20 -14.20
N ALA A 133 -23.43 8.27 -14.72
CA ALA A 133 -24.09 9.21 -15.60
C ALA A 133 -23.12 9.76 -16.64
N PHE A 134 -23.59 9.86 -17.88
CA PHE A 134 -22.90 10.56 -18.95
C PHE A 134 -22.87 12.06 -18.66
N ASP A 135 -21.68 12.66 -18.74
CA ASP A 135 -21.48 14.08 -18.56
C ASP A 135 -21.29 14.77 -19.92
N PRO A 136 -22.27 15.53 -20.42
CA PRO A 136 -22.20 16.13 -21.76
C PRO A 136 -21.11 17.20 -21.91
N GLU A 137 -20.66 17.81 -20.80
CA GLU A 137 -19.61 18.84 -20.85
C GLU A 137 -18.25 18.24 -21.15
N THR A 138 -17.96 17.07 -20.58
CA THR A 138 -16.71 16.35 -20.77
C THR A 138 -16.83 15.27 -21.85
N GLY A 139 -18.04 14.85 -22.22
CA GLY A 139 -18.24 13.68 -23.08
C GLY A 139 -17.80 12.36 -22.41
N GLY A 140 -17.62 12.37 -21.09
CA GLY A 140 -17.19 11.23 -20.28
C GLY A 140 -18.33 10.60 -19.48
N ILE A 141 -17.99 9.60 -18.66
CA ILE A 141 -18.94 8.94 -17.75
C ILE A 141 -18.48 9.21 -16.31
N VAL A 142 -19.35 9.79 -15.49
CA VAL A 142 -19.09 10.05 -14.07
C VAL A 142 -19.83 9.02 -13.23
N HIS A 143 -19.06 8.26 -12.45
CA HIS A 143 -19.58 7.40 -11.38
C HIS A 143 -19.46 8.14 -10.06
N TYR A 144 -20.50 8.12 -9.23
CA TYR A 144 -20.47 8.81 -7.95
C TYR A 144 -21.36 8.19 -6.88
N LYS A 145 -20.97 8.43 -5.63
CA LYS A 145 -21.72 8.15 -4.41
C LYS A 145 -21.14 8.94 -3.24
N GLY A 146 -22.00 9.59 -2.46
CA GLY A 146 -21.56 10.46 -1.38
C GLY A 146 -20.56 11.52 -1.88
N SER A 147 -19.39 11.59 -1.25
CA SER A 147 -18.28 12.48 -1.59
C SER A 147 -17.21 11.81 -2.47
N ARG A 148 -17.58 10.83 -3.30
CA ARG A 148 -16.64 10.12 -4.19
C ARG A 148 -17.15 10.16 -5.62
N TYR A 149 -16.30 10.65 -6.52
CA TYR A 149 -16.58 10.86 -7.93
C TYR A 149 -15.43 10.30 -8.77
N PHE A 150 -15.75 9.54 -9.81
CA PHE A 150 -14.81 8.96 -10.77
C PHE A 150 -15.27 9.27 -12.19
N LEU A 151 -14.52 10.10 -12.90
CA LEU A 151 -14.80 10.44 -14.30
C LEU A 151 -13.92 9.62 -15.22
N ALA A 152 -14.55 8.81 -16.07
CA ALA A 152 -13.91 8.10 -17.17
C ALA A 152 -13.93 8.95 -18.44
N GLY A 153 -12.76 9.12 -19.05
CA GLY A 153 -12.59 9.78 -20.34
C GLY A 153 -11.66 8.99 -21.26
N GLY A 154 -11.63 9.34 -22.54
CA GLY A 154 -10.77 8.68 -23.51
C GLY A 154 -10.51 9.54 -24.74
N SER A 155 -9.47 9.20 -25.50
CA SER A 155 -9.14 9.90 -26.72
C SER A 155 -8.48 9.03 -27.78
N VAL A 156 -8.75 9.35 -29.05
CA VAL A 156 -8.10 8.78 -30.23
C VAL A 156 -7.78 9.93 -31.19
N ASN A 157 -6.53 10.01 -31.66
CA ASN A 157 -6.08 11.07 -32.58
C ASN A 157 -6.37 12.50 -32.08
N GLY A 158 -6.43 12.72 -30.77
CA GLY A 158 -6.74 14.02 -30.17
C GLY A 158 -8.23 14.34 -30.04
N ASP A 159 -9.13 13.52 -30.61
CA ASP A 159 -10.55 13.58 -30.30
C ASP A 159 -10.79 12.94 -28.92
N THR A 160 -11.55 13.62 -28.06
CA THR A 160 -11.64 13.34 -26.62
C THR A 160 -13.03 12.85 -26.20
N ALA A 161 -13.83 12.39 -27.16
CA ALA A 161 -15.11 11.73 -26.92
C ALA A 161 -14.99 10.21 -27.10
N PHE A 162 -15.74 9.46 -26.31
CA PHE A 162 -15.94 8.03 -26.57
C PHE A 162 -16.74 7.85 -27.86
N ALA A 163 -16.37 6.84 -28.66
CA ALA A 163 -17.12 6.50 -29.87
C ALA A 163 -18.49 5.91 -29.52
N GLN A 164 -18.54 5.14 -28.43
CA GLN A 164 -19.77 4.57 -27.88
C GLN A 164 -19.64 4.44 -26.36
N PHE A 165 -20.77 4.44 -25.66
CA PHE A 165 -20.81 4.13 -24.24
C PHE A 165 -22.15 3.48 -23.88
N ALA A 166 -22.19 2.81 -22.74
CA ALA A 166 -23.43 2.40 -22.11
C ALA A 166 -23.24 2.42 -20.59
N VAL A 167 -24.28 2.85 -19.89
CA VAL A 167 -24.39 2.77 -18.43
C VAL A 167 -25.55 1.84 -18.10
N GLY A 168 -25.42 1.02 -17.06
CA GLY A 168 -26.50 0.12 -16.69
C GLY A 168 -26.36 -0.50 -15.32
N GLN A 169 -27.29 -1.40 -15.01
CA GLN A 169 -27.34 -2.12 -13.75
C GLN A 169 -26.60 -3.45 -13.87
N LYS A 170 -25.83 -3.79 -12.85
CA LYS A 170 -25.12 -5.06 -12.72
C LYS A 170 -25.67 -5.90 -11.58
N LYS A 171 -25.60 -7.23 -11.71
CA LYS A 171 -25.91 -8.21 -10.64
C LYS A 171 -27.26 -8.01 -9.95
N VAL A 172 -28.26 -7.50 -10.67
CA VAL A 172 -29.63 -7.27 -10.19
C VAL A 172 -30.61 -7.82 -11.22
N ASN A 173 -31.69 -8.46 -10.76
CA ASN A 173 -32.74 -9.03 -11.62
C ASN A 173 -32.23 -9.99 -12.72
N GLY A 174 -31.22 -10.81 -12.39
CA GLY A 174 -30.62 -11.75 -13.34
C GLY A 174 -29.67 -11.14 -14.38
N LYS A 175 -29.46 -9.81 -14.36
CA LYS A 175 -28.47 -9.15 -15.20
C LYS A 175 -27.06 -9.42 -14.69
N GLU A 176 -26.15 -9.77 -15.59
CA GLU A 176 -24.72 -9.92 -15.25
C GLU A 176 -24.03 -8.56 -15.10
N GLY A 177 -24.23 -7.67 -16.06
CA GLY A 177 -23.68 -6.31 -16.08
C GLY A 177 -23.68 -5.72 -17.48
N THR A 178 -23.49 -4.41 -17.58
CA THR A 178 -23.40 -3.66 -18.85
C THR A 178 -22.19 -4.10 -19.67
N PHE A 179 -21.18 -4.73 -19.06
CA PHE A 179 -20.04 -5.30 -19.82
C PHE A 179 -20.47 -6.27 -20.94
N ARG A 180 -21.59 -6.99 -20.78
CA ARG A 180 -22.11 -7.90 -21.82
C ARG A 180 -22.50 -7.17 -23.12
N ASP A 181 -22.89 -5.90 -23.03
CA ASP A 181 -23.23 -5.04 -24.17
C ASP A 181 -22.03 -4.83 -25.10
N ALA A 182 -20.80 -5.04 -24.62
CA ALA A 182 -19.60 -4.91 -25.45
C ALA A 182 -19.40 -6.09 -26.42
N GLU A 183 -19.98 -7.26 -26.13
CA GLU A 183 -19.54 -8.54 -26.72
C GLU A 183 -19.93 -8.71 -28.20
N ASP A 184 -20.87 -7.91 -28.71
CA ASP A 184 -21.20 -7.83 -30.14
C ASP A 184 -20.49 -6.67 -30.87
N GLY A 185 -19.77 -5.83 -30.12
CA GLY A 185 -19.06 -4.65 -30.61
C GLY A 185 -19.88 -3.36 -30.65
N PHE A 186 -21.11 -3.33 -30.10
CA PHE A 186 -22.00 -2.17 -30.12
C PHE A 186 -22.63 -1.88 -28.75
N LEU A 187 -22.43 -0.66 -28.23
CA LEU A 187 -23.02 -0.25 -26.96
C LEU A 187 -24.37 0.46 -27.16
N SER A 188 -25.31 0.17 -26.27
CA SER A 188 -26.72 0.61 -26.30
C SER A 188 -26.94 2.10 -26.07
N GLY A 189 -25.95 2.86 -25.58
CA GLY A 189 -26.04 4.32 -25.45
C GLY A 189 -26.80 4.83 -24.21
N ASN A 190 -27.18 3.97 -23.26
CA ASN A 190 -27.88 4.44 -22.06
C ASN A 190 -27.00 5.40 -21.25
N THR A 191 -27.56 6.55 -20.87
CA THR A 191 -26.82 7.69 -20.34
C THR A 191 -26.77 7.76 -18.81
N ILE A 192 -27.62 7.02 -18.10
CA ILE A 192 -27.67 7.06 -16.65
C ILE A 192 -28.24 5.77 -16.07
N ALA A 193 -27.70 5.35 -14.92
CA ALA A 193 -28.31 4.33 -14.07
C ALA A 193 -27.95 4.58 -12.61
N GLN A 194 -28.78 4.04 -11.70
CA GLN A 194 -28.52 4.06 -10.26
C GLN A 194 -28.74 2.69 -9.60
N GLY A 195 -28.16 2.53 -8.40
CA GLY A 195 -28.21 1.31 -7.60
C GLY A 195 -26.89 0.56 -7.67
N SER A 196 -26.93 -0.72 -8.07
CA SER A 196 -25.72 -1.48 -8.40
C SER A 196 -25.45 -1.31 -9.89
N VAL A 197 -24.46 -0.48 -10.23
CA VAL A 197 -24.22 -0.05 -11.62
C VAL A 197 -22.80 -0.37 -12.10
N ASP A 198 -22.68 -0.48 -13.42
CA ASP A 198 -21.43 -0.46 -14.17
C ASP A 198 -21.60 0.39 -15.43
N SER A 199 -20.48 0.66 -16.11
CA SER A 199 -20.48 1.26 -17.43
C SER A 199 -19.46 0.60 -18.34
N VAL A 200 -19.64 0.81 -19.64
CA VAL A 200 -18.66 0.47 -20.67
C VAL A 200 -18.51 1.67 -21.58
N ALA A 201 -17.27 1.93 -22.00
CA ALA A 201 -16.96 2.92 -23.02
C ALA A 201 -16.06 2.30 -24.10
N ALA A 202 -16.24 2.75 -25.34
CA ALA A 202 -15.49 2.27 -26.50
C ALA A 202 -14.70 3.39 -27.19
N LEU A 203 -13.47 3.07 -27.60
CA LEU A 203 -12.63 3.89 -28.47
C LEU A 203 -12.35 3.12 -29.77
N HIS A 204 -12.55 3.77 -30.91
CA HIS A 204 -12.38 3.14 -32.23
C HIS A 204 -11.12 3.64 -32.92
N LEU A 205 -10.33 2.72 -33.48
CA LEU A 205 -9.05 2.97 -34.12
C LEU A 205 -9.06 2.38 -35.53
N ALA A 206 -8.81 3.21 -36.53
CA ALA A 206 -8.42 2.73 -37.86
C ALA A 206 -6.93 2.43 -37.86
N VAL A 207 -6.55 1.14 -37.92
CA VAL A 207 -5.15 0.70 -37.85
C VAL A 207 -4.69 0.17 -39.21
N PRO A 208 -3.68 0.79 -39.84
CA PRO A 208 -3.14 0.30 -41.12
C PRO A 208 -2.64 -1.14 -41.03
N GLY A 209 -2.63 -1.84 -42.16
CA GLY A 209 -2.03 -3.17 -42.25
C GLY A 209 -0.54 -3.13 -41.93
N ASN A 210 -0.07 -4.04 -41.08
CA ASN A 210 1.28 -4.05 -40.53
C ASN A 210 1.67 -2.71 -39.87
N GLY A 211 0.67 -1.95 -39.40
CA GLY A 211 0.83 -0.62 -38.83
C GLY A 211 0.38 -0.57 -37.37
N ARG A 212 0.42 0.64 -36.81
CA ARG A 212 0.02 0.89 -35.43
C ARG A 212 -0.75 2.19 -35.26
N ALA A 213 -1.57 2.26 -34.22
CA ALA A 213 -2.26 3.46 -33.77
C ALA A 213 -2.34 3.47 -32.24
N SER A 214 -2.57 4.63 -31.64
CA SER A 214 -2.66 4.77 -30.18
C SER A 214 -4.00 5.34 -29.75
N ALA A 215 -4.52 4.83 -28.64
CA ALA A 215 -5.65 5.38 -27.89
C ALA A 215 -5.24 5.68 -26.45
N TYR A 216 -5.99 6.57 -25.79
CA TYR A 216 -5.78 6.92 -24.40
C TYR A 216 -7.08 6.80 -23.62
N TYR A 217 -6.98 6.36 -22.38
CA TYR A 217 -8.06 6.26 -21.42
C TYR A 217 -7.62 6.85 -20.09
N TRP A 218 -8.53 7.50 -19.37
CA TRP A 218 -8.22 7.99 -18.02
C TRP A 218 -9.40 7.85 -17.06
N LEU A 219 -9.06 7.79 -15.77
CA LEU A 219 -9.98 7.91 -14.65
C LEU A 219 -9.52 9.05 -13.75
N ALA A 220 -10.32 10.10 -13.60
CA ALA A 220 -10.11 11.16 -12.62
C ALA A 220 -10.91 10.87 -11.35
N ALA A 221 -10.22 10.84 -10.19
CA ALA A 221 -10.84 10.64 -8.88
C ALA A 221 -10.91 11.96 -8.11
N GLY A 222 -12.09 12.31 -7.59
CA GLY A 222 -12.31 13.54 -6.84
C GLY A 222 -13.46 13.43 -5.86
N GLU A 223 -13.65 14.47 -5.06
CA GLU A 223 -14.66 14.53 -4.00
C GLU A 223 -15.90 15.34 -4.41
N SER A 224 -15.88 15.92 -5.61
CA SER A 224 -17.01 16.58 -6.23
C SER A 224 -17.03 16.42 -7.75
N TRP A 225 -18.21 16.61 -8.35
CA TRP A 225 -18.35 16.66 -9.80
C TRP A 225 -17.47 17.74 -10.45
N HIS A 226 -17.36 18.90 -9.79
CA HIS A 226 -16.54 20.01 -10.29
C HIS A 226 -15.04 19.64 -10.30
N GLU A 227 -14.58 18.94 -9.27
CA GLU A 227 -13.18 18.51 -9.19
C GLU A 227 -12.82 17.51 -10.29
N VAL A 228 -13.66 16.50 -10.54
CA VAL A 228 -13.37 15.52 -11.61
C VAL A 228 -13.40 16.16 -13.00
N ARG A 229 -14.25 17.17 -13.23
CA ARG A 229 -14.21 17.98 -14.46
C ARG A 229 -12.95 18.83 -14.58
N ARG A 230 -12.47 19.43 -13.48
CA ARG A 230 -11.19 20.16 -13.46
C ARG A 230 -10.04 19.23 -13.84
N LEU A 231 -10.01 18.03 -13.25
CA LEU A 231 -8.99 17.01 -13.52
C LEU A 231 -9.04 16.56 -14.99
N ASP A 232 -10.23 16.31 -15.55
CA ASP A 232 -10.42 16.04 -16.98
C ASP A 232 -9.90 17.19 -17.87
N GLY A 233 -10.17 18.45 -17.48
CA GLY A 233 -9.62 19.63 -18.13
C GLY A 233 -8.09 19.67 -18.11
N VAL A 234 -7.43 19.20 -17.05
CA VAL A 234 -5.96 19.05 -17.00
C VAL A 234 -5.48 18.03 -18.03
N VAL A 235 -6.16 16.89 -18.16
CA VAL A 235 -5.83 15.87 -19.18
C VAL A 235 -5.96 16.44 -20.58
N ARG A 236 -7.05 17.15 -20.89
CA ARG A 236 -7.25 17.74 -22.22
C ARG A 236 -6.27 18.87 -22.52
N GLY A 237 -5.97 19.70 -21.52
CA GLY A 237 -5.04 20.83 -21.68
C GLY A 237 -3.59 20.40 -21.85
N LYS A 238 -3.13 19.36 -21.14
CA LYS A 238 -1.74 18.88 -21.22
C LYS A 238 -1.53 17.72 -22.18
N THR A 239 -2.59 17.01 -22.53
CA THR A 239 -2.64 15.69 -23.20
C THR A 239 -2.21 14.52 -22.30
N PRO A 240 -2.82 13.33 -22.45
CA PRO A 240 -2.44 12.12 -21.72
C PRO A 240 -0.95 11.75 -21.86
N GLN A 241 -0.37 11.96 -23.04
CA GLN A 241 1.03 11.67 -23.36
C GLN A 241 1.98 12.47 -22.50
N THR A 242 1.74 13.78 -22.39
CA THR A 242 2.54 14.66 -21.53
C THR A 242 2.41 14.27 -20.07
N LEU A 243 1.21 13.88 -19.62
CA LEU A 243 0.99 13.44 -18.24
C LEU A 243 1.72 12.11 -17.92
N LEU A 244 1.70 11.16 -18.85
CA LEU A 244 2.47 9.91 -18.73
C LEU A 244 3.98 10.19 -18.70
N GLN A 245 4.48 11.01 -19.62
CA GLN A 245 5.91 11.33 -19.70
C GLN A 245 6.39 12.06 -18.45
N ARG A 246 5.70 13.11 -18.00
CA ARG A 246 6.11 13.85 -16.79
C ARG A 246 6.08 12.97 -15.54
N THR A 247 5.16 12.00 -15.49
CA THR A 247 5.08 11.03 -14.39
C THR A 247 6.23 10.03 -14.45
N ALA A 248 6.59 9.56 -15.65
CA ALA A 248 7.77 8.73 -15.84
C ALA A 248 9.04 9.46 -15.38
N ASP A 249 9.24 10.70 -15.83
CA ASP A 249 10.39 11.54 -15.51
C ASP A 249 10.47 11.82 -14.00
N TYR A 250 9.32 12.11 -13.36
CA TYR A 250 9.25 12.31 -11.92
C TYR A 250 9.73 11.08 -11.15
N TRP A 251 9.21 9.89 -11.48
CA TRP A 251 9.60 8.66 -10.77
C TRP A 251 11.05 8.27 -11.02
N GLN A 252 11.57 8.50 -12.23
CA GLN A 252 12.98 8.29 -12.52
C GLN A 252 13.87 9.21 -11.68
N LEU A 253 13.50 10.49 -11.56
CA LEU A 253 14.20 11.43 -10.70
C LEU A 253 14.08 11.04 -9.22
N TRP A 254 12.90 10.61 -8.80
CA TRP A 254 12.63 10.20 -7.42
C TRP A 254 13.46 8.99 -7.03
N VAL A 255 13.52 7.94 -7.87
CA VAL A 255 14.17 6.67 -7.54
C VAL A 255 15.69 6.70 -7.73
N ARG A 256 16.19 7.50 -8.69
CA ARG A 256 17.63 7.65 -8.97
C ARG A 256 18.28 8.66 -8.01
N LYS A 257 18.05 8.47 -6.72
CA LYS A 257 18.76 9.20 -5.68
C LYS A 257 20.16 8.58 -5.48
N GLU A 258 21.13 9.39 -5.06
CA GLU A 258 22.56 9.02 -5.09
C GLU A 258 23.03 8.03 -4.00
N MET A 259 22.13 7.49 -3.17
CA MET A 259 22.49 6.61 -2.05
C MET A 259 21.60 5.36 -1.99
N PRO A 260 22.17 4.14 -1.87
CA PRO A 260 23.59 3.78 -1.79
C PRO A 260 24.29 3.75 -3.16
N ARG A 261 25.60 3.45 -3.17
CA ARG A 261 26.41 3.26 -4.40
C ARG A 261 26.02 1.97 -5.14
N LEU A 262 24.92 2.03 -5.89
CA LEU A 262 24.36 0.89 -6.62
C LEU A 262 25.27 0.39 -7.76
N ASP A 263 26.20 1.23 -8.24
CA ASP A 263 27.20 0.85 -9.24
C ASP A 263 28.19 -0.21 -8.75
N LEU A 264 28.25 -0.45 -7.44
CA LEU A 264 29.04 -1.52 -6.83
C LEU A 264 28.29 -2.87 -6.76
N LEU A 265 27.00 -2.89 -7.11
CA LEU A 265 26.15 -4.07 -7.04
C LEU A 265 25.94 -4.67 -8.43
N PRO A 266 25.60 -5.97 -8.53
CA PRO A 266 25.14 -6.55 -9.80
C PRO A 266 23.92 -5.78 -10.32
N ALA A 267 23.85 -5.53 -11.63
CA ALA A 267 22.79 -4.71 -12.24
C ALA A 267 21.37 -5.15 -11.83
N LYS A 268 21.10 -6.46 -11.78
CA LYS A 268 19.81 -6.99 -11.35
C LYS A 268 19.44 -6.64 -9.90
N VAL A 269 20.45 -6.49 -9.03
CA VAL A 269 20.23 -6.09 -7.63
C VAL A 269 19.94 -4.60 -7.56
N ALA A 270 20.63 -3.77 -8.35
CA ALA A 270 20.32 -2.34 -8.48
C ALA A 270 18.90 -2.11 -9.03
N ASP A 271 18.51 -2.86 -10.07
CA ASP A 271 17.15 -2.81 -10.64
C ASP A 271 16.09 -3.21 -9.60
N LEU A 272 16.36 -4.27 -8.83
CA LEU A 272 15.48 -4.72 -7.76
C LEU A 272 15.38 -3.67 -6.65
N TYR A 273 16.48 -3.03 -6.28
CA TYR A 273 16.49 -1.96 -5.28
C TYR A 273 15.58 -0.79 -5.69
N HIS A 274 15.73 -0.28 -6.92
CA HIS A 274 14.84 0.76 -7.44
C HIS A 274 13.38 0.30 -7.50
N ARG A 275 13.13 -0.94 -7.95
CA ARG A 275 11.78 -1.51 -7.99
C ARG A 275 11.17 -1.58 -6.60
N SER A 276 11.91 -2.04 -5.60
CA SER A 276 11.46 -2.13 -4.21
C SER A 276 11.09 -0.78 -3.64
N LEU A 277 11.90 0.27 -3.87
CA LEU A 277 11.57 1.64 -3.43
C LEU A 277 10.27 2.15 -4.05
N LEU A 278 10.07 1.94 -5.35
CA LEU A 278 8.83 2.33 -6.03
C LEU A 278 7.62 1.53 -5.50
N VAL A 279 7.79 0.23 -5.23
CA VAL A 279 6.71 -0.58 -4.63
C VAL A 279 6.37 -0.08 -3.22
N VAL A 280 7.37 0.18 -2.36
CA VAL A 280 7.14 0.77 -1.03
C VAL A 280 6.41 2.11 -1.15
N GLN A 281 6.81 2.96 -2.10
CA GLN A 281 6.17 4.26 -2.34
C GLN A 281 4.68 4.13 -2.71
N SER A 282 4.27 3.05 -3.38
CA SER A 282 2.86 2.79 -3.69
C SER A 282 2.02 2.42 -2.45
N GLN A 283 2.65 2.07 -1.33
CA GLN A 283 2.00 1.70 -0.07
C GLN A 283 1.97 2.85 0.96
N LEU A 284 2.39 4.05 0.57
CA LEU A 284 2.40 5.21 1.46
C LEU A 284 1.15 6.04 1.24
N ASP A 285 0.39 6.25 2.30
CA ASP A 285 -0.72 7.20 2.32
C ASP A 285 -0.21 8.64 2.48
N TRP A 286 -0.91 9.57 1.86
CA TRP A 286 -0.56 10.99 1.92
C TRP A 286 -0.59 11.58 3.33
N GLN A 287 -1.34 10.99 4.27
CA GLN A 287 -1.33 11.36 5.70
C GLN A 287 -0.30 10.63 6.55
N GLY A 288 0.62 9.87 5.93
CA GLY A 288 1.75 9.25 6.63
C GLY A 288 1.53 7.81 7.05
N GLY A 289 0.33 7.25 6.86
CA GLY A 289 0.10 5.82 7.03
C GLY A 289 0.99 5.01 6.08
N VAL A 290 1.76 4.05 6.62
CA VAL A 290 2.55 3.10 5.85
C VAL A 290 1.84 1.76 5.89
N LEU A 291 1.30 1.32 4.76
CA LEU A 291 0.47 0.12 4.71
C LEU A 291 1.30 -1.16 4.60
N ALA A 292 0.89 -2.22 5.29
CA ALA A 292 1.56 -3.52 5.21
C ALA A 292 1.46 -4.14 3.81
N GLY A 293 0.29 -4.05 3.16
CA GLY A 293 0.16 -4.40 1.75
C GLY A 293 -1.26 -4.28 1.20
N ASN A 294 -1.39 -3.68 0.02
CA ASN A 294 -2.67 -3.55 -0.65
C ASN A 294 -2.98 -4.77 -1.55
N ASP A 295 -3.81 -5.68 -1.03
CA ASP A 295 -4.39 -6.80 -1.77
C ASP A 295 -5.78 -7.17 -1.21
N SER A 296 -6.83 -6.96 -2.03
CA SER A 296 -8.19 -7.34 -1.64
C SER A 296 -8.52 -8.83 -1.82
N ASP A 297 -7.67 -9.65 -2.45
CA ASP A 297 -7.93 -11.09 -2.55
C ASP A 297 -7.93 -11.74 -1.16
N VAL A 298 -7.08 -11.25 -0.23
CA VAL A 298 -7.05 -11.73 1.16
C VAL A 298 -8.40 -11.52 1.86
N ILE A 299 -9.14 -10.46 1.52
CA ILE A 299 -10.47 -10.19 2.10
C ILE A 299 -11.46 -11.30 1.74
N GLN A 300 -11.37 -11.87 0.55
CA GLN A 300 -12.27 -12.95 0.12
C GLN A 300 -12.02 -14.24 0.90
N PHE A 301 -10.79 -14.46 1.39
CA PHE A 301 -10.41 -15.67 2.12
C PHE A 301 -10.50 -15.52 3.64
N ASN A 302 -9.96 -14.42 4.19
CA ASN A 302 -9.83 -14.21 5.64
C ASN A 302 -10.87 -13.24 6.22
N ARG A 303 -11.68 -12.58 5.37
CA ARG A 303 -12.62 -11.51 5.76
C ARG A 303 -11.96 -10.32 6.48
N ASP A 304 -10.65 -10.16 6.30
CA ASP A 304 -9.85 -9.03 6.78
C ASP A 304 -8.79 -8.68 5.73
N THR A 305 -8.13 -7.53 5.86
CA THR A 305 -7.17 -7.01 4.86
C THR A 305 -5.79 -6.75 5.44
N TYR A 306 -4.78 -6.70 4.55
CA TYR A 306 -3.44 -6.17 4.83
C TYR A 306 -3.34 -4.65 4.58
N SER A 307 -4.42 -4.03 4.12
CA SER A 307 -4.49 -2.58 3.86
C SER A 307 -4.66 -1.74 5.14
N TYR A 308 -3.90 -2.08 6.19
CA TYR A 308 -3.83 -1.33 7.44
C TYR A 308 -2.39 -0.89 7.72
N VAL A 309 -2.26 0.02 8.67
CA VAL A 309 -1.00 0.51 9.21
C VAL A 309 -0.73 -0.24 10.51
N TRP A 310 0.26 -1.13 10.47
CA TRP A 310 0.90 -1.68 11.65
C TRP A 310 2.10 -0.82 12.01
N PRO A 311 2.22 -0.30 13.24
CA PRO A 311 3.37 0.51 13.61
C PRO A 311 4.71 -0.24 13.46
N ARG A 312 4.75 -1.57 13.64
CA ARG A 312 5.95 -2.39 13.36
C ARG A 312 6.38 -2.26 11.90
N ASP A 313 5.47 -2.58 10.97
CA ASP A 313 5.73 -2.57 9.53
C ASP A 313 6.13 -1.16 9.06
N GLY A 314 5.39 -0.15 9.53
CA GLY A 314 5.68 1.25 9.24
C GLY A 314 7.03 1.70 9.77
N ALA A 315 7.44 1.31 10.98
CA ALA A 315 8.73 1.67 11.55
C ALA A 315 9.91 1.07 10.76
N LEU A 316 9.79 -0.20 10.35
CA LEU A 316 10.83 -0.87 9.55
C LEU A 316 10.91 -0.28 8.13
N ALA A 317 9.76 0.01 7.51
CA ALA A 317 9.71 0.67 6.20
C ALA A 317 10.23 2.11 6.25
N ALA A 318 9.89 2.89 7.29
CA ALA A 318 10.40 4.24 7.51
C ALA A 318 11.92 4.24 7.67
N ASN A 319 12.47 3.31 8.48
CA ASN A 319 13.92 3.16 8.62
C ASN A 319 14.59 2.78 7.29
N ALA A 320 13.99 1.89 6.49
CA ALA A 320 14.51 1.53 5.17
C ALA A 320 14.50 2.72 4.19
N LEU A 321 13.42 3.53 4.21
CA LEU A 321 13.31 4.75 3.43
C LEU A 321 14.36 5.79 3.86
N ASP A 322 14.59 5.94 5.16
CA ASP A 322 15.63 6.80 5.70
C ASP A 322 17.04 6.36 5.27
N MET A 323 17.34 5.07 5.34
CA MET A 323 18.59 4.49 4.85
C MET A 323 18.78 4.68 3.33
N ALA A 324 17.67 4.71 2.58
CA ALA A 324 17.64 5.04 1.16
C ALA A 324 17.65 6.57 0.87
N GLY A 325 17.68 7.40 1.91
CA GLY A 325 17.74 8.85 1.80
C GLY A 325 16.40 9.53 1.56
N TYR A 326 15.26 8.94 1.92
CA TYR A 326 13.92 9.53 1.78
C TYR A 326 13.34 9.94 3.13
N PRO A 327 13.73 11.12 3.69
CA PRO A 327 13.29 11.55 5.01
C PRO A 327 11.82 11.91 5.07
N ILE A 328 11.27 12.55 4.02
CA ILE A 328 9.92 13.14 4.08
C ILE A 328 8.83 12.08 4.30
N PRO A 329 8.84 10.93 3.59
CA PRO A 329 7.85 9.90 3.89
C PRO A 329 8.02 9.29 5.29
N ALA A 330 9.24 9.10 5.78
CA ALA A 330 9.49 8.63 7.14
C ALA A 330 8.99 9.64 8.20
N GLN A 331 9.21 10.94 7.99
CA GLN A 331 8.72 11.99 8.87
C GLN A 331 7.20 11.98 9.01
N ARG A 332 6.48 11.85 7.88
CA ARG A 332 5.01 11.74 7.89
C ARG A 332 4.53 10.52 8.67
N PHE A 333 5.25 9.39 8.59
CA PHE A 333 4.93 8.21 9.38
C PHE A 333 5.09 8.47 10.88
N PHE A 334 6.15 9.15 11.31
CA PHE A 334 6.30 9.47 12.74
C PHE A 334 5.28 10.52 13.23
N GLU A 335 4.86 11.45 12.37
CA GLU A 335 3.73 12.36 12.65
C GLU A 335 2.41 11.59 12.81
N PHE A 336 2.13 10.62 11.93
CA PHE A 336 1.01 9.70 12.04
C PHE A 336 1.04 8.96 13.38
N CYS A 337 2.19 8.36 13.74
CA CYS A 337 2.38 7.70 15.02
C CYS A 337 2.21 8.64 16.22
N GLY A 338 2.70 9.88 16.12
CA GLY A 338 2.52 10.88 17.17
C GLY A 338 1.04 11.26 17.40
N ALA A 339 0.21 11.18 16.37
CA ALA A 339 -1.24 11.38 16.47
C ALA A 339 -1.99 10.12 16.92
N ALA A 340 -1.49 8.93 16.58
CA ALA A 340 -2.16 7.64 16.83
C ALA A 340 -1.85 7.02 18.20
N ILE A 341 -0.74 7.38 18.85
CA ILE A 341 -0.33 6.78 20.12
C ILE A 341 -1.35 7.09 21.23
N GLU A 342 -1.69 6.08 22.03
CA GLU A 342 -2.57 6.27 23.20
C GLU A 342 -1.90 7.15 24.24
N ARG A 343 -2.72 7.84 25.05
CA ARG A 343 -2.22 8.76 26.08
C ARG A 343 -1.31 8.06 27.10
N GLU A 344 -1.55 6.78 27.33
CA GLU A 344 -0.79 5.91 28.21
C GLU A 344 0.61 5.55 27.67
N GLY A 345 0.87 5.79 26.38
CA GLY A 345 2.18 5.61 25.74
C GLY A 345 2.35 4.30 24.98
N TYR A 346 1.30 3.70 24.46
CA TYR A 346 1.39 2.50 23.62
C TYR A 346 0.55 2.63 22.36
N PHE A 347 0.87 1.85 21.33
CA PHE A 347 -0.01 1.66 20.18
C PHE A 347 -0.96 0.49 20.40
N LEU A 348 -2.17 0.63 19.88
CA LEU A 348 -3.07 -0.49 19.64
C LEU A 348 -2.61 -1.25 18.39
N HIS A 349 -3.12 -2.47 18.24
CA HIS A 349 -2.71 -3.44 17.23
C HIS A 349 -2.51 -2.88 15.80
N LYS A 350 -3.49 -2.15 15.25
CA LYS A 350 -3.40 -1.64 13.87
C LYS A 350 -4.40 -0.53 13.59
N TYR A 351 -4.10 0.30 12.60
CA TYR A 351 -4.84 1.50 12.27
C TYR A 351 -5.23 1.54 10.78
N ASN A 352 -6.29 2.26 10.47
CA ASN A 352 -6.59 2.66 9.11
C ASN A 352 -5.60 3.78 8.67
N PRO A 353 -5.40 3.97 7.35
CA PRO A 353 -4.55 5.04 6.82
C PRO A 353 -4.91 6.47 7.28
N ASP A 354 -6.16 6.71 7.67
CA ASP A 354 -6.65 7.98 8.24
C ASP A 354 -6.39 8.13 9.76
N GLY A 355 -5.73 7.15 10.38
CA GLY A 355 -5.40 7.13 11.81
C GLY A 355 -6.48 6.56 12.72
N THR A 356 -7.66 6.19 12.19
CA THR A 356 -8.69 5.54 13.00
C THR A 356 -8.32 4.10 13.34
N LEU A 357 -8.84 3.57 14.46
CA LEU A 357 -8.58 2.18 14.87
C LEU A 357 -9.14 1.19 13.82
N ALA A 358 -8.31 0.24 13.37
CA ALA A 358 -8.71 -0.80 12.43
C ALA A 358 -9.28 -2.04 13.14
N SER A 359 -9.69 -3.04 12.36
CA SER A 359 -10.10 -4.35 12.87
C SER A 359 -9.00 -4.94 13.77
N SER A 360 -9.36 -5.75 14.77
CA SER A 360 -8.38 -6.42 15.62
C SER A 360 -8.97 -7.69 16.20
N TRP A 361 -8.13 -8.71 16.39
CA TRP A 361 -8.48 -9.94 17.10
C TRP A 361 -7.82 -10.04 18.49
N HIS A 362 -7.05 -9.03 18.91
CA HIS A 362 -6.49 -9.00 20.25
C HIS A 362 -7.57 -8.59 21.27
N PRO A 363 -7.90 -9.44 22.24
CA PRO A 363 -8.92 -9.15 23.24
C PRO A 363 -8.37 -8.30 24.38
N TRP A 364 -9.25 -7.52 25.00
CA TRP A 364 -9.00 -6.79 26.25
C TRP A 364 -9.13 -7.65 27.51
N LEU A 365 -9.69 -8.87 27.37
CA LEU A 365 -9.95 -9.80 28.45
C LEU A 365 -9.55 -11.21 28.01
N ASN A 366 -8.75 -11.89 28.83
CA ASN A 366 -8.40 -13.29 28.61
C ASN A 366 -8.55 -14.06 29.93
N ASN A 367 -9.31 -15.16 29.92
CA ASN A 367 -9.60 -15.98 31.11
C ASN A 367 -10.05 -15.16 32.34
N GLY A 368 -10.86 -14.12 32.12
CA GLY A 368 -11.37 -13.25 33.19
C GLY A 368 -10.38 -12.22 33.73
N GLN A 369 -9.16 -12.15 33.20
CA GLN A 369 -8.17 -11.14 33.54
C GLN A 369 -8.07 -10.08 32.45
N SER A 370 -8.03 -8.81 32.86
CA SER A 370 -7.79 -7.70 31.94
C SER A 370 -6.38 -7.76 31.36
N GLN A 371 -6.27 -7.47 30.06
CA GLN A 371 -4.99 -7.36 29.36
C GLN A 371 -5.04 -6.20 28.35
N LEU A 372 -3.87 -5.72 27.94
CA LEU A 372 -3.76 -4.79 26.83
C LEU A 372 -3.71 -5.57 25.50
N PRO A 373 -4.49 -5.16 24.48
CA PRO A 373 -4.52 -5.82 23.17
C PRO A 373 -3.39 -5.31 22.26
N ILE A 374 -2.16 -5.35 22.76
CA ILE A 374 -0.99 -4.70 22.15
C ILE A 374 0.07 -5.71 21.73
N GLN A 375 0.90 -5.28 20.79
CA GLN A 375 2.22 -5.84 20.50
C GLN A 375 3.24 -4.80 20.94
N GLU A 376 4.00 -5.05 22.01
CA GLU A 376 4.84 -3.99 22.60
C GLU A 376 6.01 -3.58 21.68
N ASP A 377 6.42 -4.46 20.76
CA ASP A 377 7.41 -4.15 19.72
C ASP A 377 6.93 -3.05 18.78
N GLU A 378 5.63 -2.94 18.50
CA GLU A 378 5.07 -1.85 17.69
C GLU A 378 5.33 -0.48 18.29
N THR A 379 5.29 -0.39 19.62
CA THR A 379 5.61 0.84 20.36
C THR A 379 7.12 1.10 20.36
N ALA A 380 7.90 0.07 20.63
CA ALA A 380 9.34 0.19 20.75
C ALA A 380 10.03 0.52 19.41
N LEU A 381 9.61 -0.13 18.33
CA LEU A 381 10.20 0.01 17.00
C LEU A 381 9.99 1.41 16.42
N VAL A 382 8.86 2.07 16.71
CA VAL A 382 8.63 3.45 16.29
C VAL A 382 9.65 4.40 16.93
N VAL A 383 9.92 4.25 18.24
CA VAL A 383 10.92 5.08 18.94
C VAL A 383 12.33 4.78 18.45
N TRP A 384 12.65 3.50 18.24
CA TRP A 384 13.93 3.06 17.69
C TRP A 384 14.16 3.63 16.27
N ALA A 385 13.19 3.50 15.37
CA ALA A 385 13.27 4.02 14.01
C ALA A 385 13.39 5.56 14.00
N LEU A 386 12.66 6.26 14.87
CA LEU A 386 12.75 7.71 15.01
C LEU A 386 14.14 8.18 15.47
N TRP A 387 14.82 7.41 16.33
CA TRP A 387 16.21 7.71 16.68
C TRP A 387 17.17 7.51 15.50
N ASN A 388 17.01 6.44 14.72
CA ASN A 388 17.81 6.24 13.51
C ASN A 388 17.59 7.36 12.49
N HIS A 389 16.35 7.82 12.32
CA HIS A 389 16.03 9.02 11.54
C HIS A 389 16.80 10.24 12.05
N PHE A 390 16.75 10.49 13.36
CA PHE A 390 17.43 11.63 13.96
C PHE A 390 18.96 11.56 13.80
N VAL A 391 19.57 10.37 13.90
CA VAL A 391 21.01 10.19 13.69
C VAL A 391 21.43 10.60 12.28
N LEU A 392 20.60 10.27 11.27
CA LEU A 392 20.86 10.59 9.86
C LEU A 392 20.68 12.07 9.54
N TYR A 393 19.57 12.69 9.99
CA TYR A 393 19.17 14.02 9.54
C TYR A 393 19.39 15.14 10.57
N ARG A 394 19.43 14.80 11.87
CA ARG A 394 19.64 15.73 13.00
C ARG A 394 18.68 16.93 13.02
N ASP A 395 17.46 16.73 12.53
CA ASP A 395 16.42 17.76 12.51
C ASP A 395 15.73 17.85 13.87
N ILE A 396 16.20 18.76 14.72
CA ILE A 396 15.66 18.97 16.07
C ILE A 396 14.24 19.57 16.01
N GLU A 397 13.93 20.42 15.02
CA GLU A 397 12.62 21.05 14.91
C GLU A 397 11.54 20.03 14.55
N PHE A 398 11.90 19.00 13.78
CA PHE A 398 11.03 17.85 13.53
C PHE A 398 10.79 16.99 14.78
N ILE A 399 11.82 16.70 15.57
CA ILE A 399 11.70 15.84 16.77
C ILE A 399 10.95 16.53 17.92
N LYS A 400 11.16 17.83 18.10
CA LYS A 400 10.58 18.62 19.21
C LYS A 400 9.07 18.40 19.46
N PRO A 401 8.18 18.46 18.45
CA PRO A 401 6.75 18.19 18.66
C PRO A 401 6.45 16.74 19.05
N LEU A 402 7.30 15.77 18.68
CA LEU A 402 7.15 14.35 18.98
C LEU A 402 7.77 13.94 20.33
N TYR A 403 8.70 14.75 20.85
CA TYR A 403 9.53 14.40 22.00
C TYR A 403 8.72 13.99 23.24
N ARG A 404 7.72 14.78 23.65
CA ARG A 404 6.85 14.39 24.76
C ARG A 404 5.74 13.39 24.38
N PRO A 405 4.89 13.68 23.37
CA PRO A 405 3.71 12.86 23.12
C PRO A 405 4.03 11.45 22.61
N LEU A 406 5.13 11.28 21.87
CA LEU A 406 5.54 10.00 21.30
C LEU A 406 6.71 9.41 22.09
N ILE A 407 7.89 10.06 22.08
CA ILE A 407 9.13 9.47 22.60
C ILE A 407 9.06 9.19 24.11
N LYS A 408 8.79 10.22 24.93
CA LYS A 408 8.78 10.07 26.39
C LYS A 408 7.62 9.23 26.89
N ASN A 409 6.42 9.41 26.31
CA ASN A 409 5.26 8.61 26.71
C ASN A 409 5.49 7.12 26.43
N ALA A 410 6.01 6.78 25.25
CA ALA A 410 6.37 5.40 24.90
C ALA A 410 7.44 4.82 25.83
N ALA A 411 8.50 5.59 26.12
CA ALA A 411 9.56 5.15 27.02
C ALA A 411 9.07 4.95 28.47
N ASP A 412 8.27 5.90 28.98
CA ASP A 412 7.65 5.80 30.29
C ASP A 412 6.69 4.59 30.38
N PHE A 413 5.97 4.27 29.30
CA PHE A 413 5.15 3.05 29.21
C PHE A 413 6.02 1.79 29.29
N MET A 414 7.00 1.64 28.40
CA MET A 414 7.89 0.47 28.35
C MET A 414 8.65 0.23 29.67
N CYS A 415 9.03 1.30 30.39
CA CYS A 415 9.63 1.18 31.72
C CYS A 415 8.66 0.59 32.77
N ARG A 416 7.37 0.93 32.68
CA ARG A 416 6.34 0.47 33.63
C ARG A 416 5.72 -0.87 33.22
N TYR A 417 5.67 -1.18 31.93
CA TYR A 417 5.08 -2.40 31.37
C TYR A 417 6.08 -3.56 31.42
N ARG A 418 6.56 -3.91 32.61
CA ARG A 418 7.55 -4.97 32.84
C ARG A 418 7.04 -6.01 33.81
N ASP A 419 7.43 -7.26 33.57
CA ASP A 419 7.14 -8.36 34.47
C ASP A 419 7.96 -8.20 35.76
N GLN A 420 7.28 -8.17 36.91
CA GLN A 420 7.89 -7.80 38.18
C GLN A 420 8.93 -8.81 38.69
N GLU A 421 8.84 -10.08 38.26
CA GLU A 421 9.72 -11.14 38.73
C GLU A 421 10.97 -11.27 37.87
N THR A 422 10.81 -11.21 36.55
CA THR A 422 11.90 -11.37 35.59
C THR A 422 12.60 -10.07 35.24
N GLY A 423 11.90 -8.94 35.33
CA GLY A 423 12.37 -7.65 34.83
C GLY A 423 12.35 -7.53 33.30
N LEU A 424 11.82 -8.52 32.58
CA LEU A 424 11.58 -8.45 31.14
C LEU A 424 10.34 -7.60 30.83
N PRO A 425 10.10 -7.22 29.56
CA PRO A 425 8.82 -6.64 29.18
C PRO A 425 7.65 -7.54 29.57
N SER A 426 6.52 -6.93 29.95
CA SER A 426 5.31 -7.68 30.34
C SER A 426 4.73 -8.42 29.15
N PRO A 427 3.91 -9.47 29.37
CA PRO A 427 3.38 -10.23 28.25
C PRO A 427 2.56 -9.41 27.26
N SER A 428 2.90 -9.48 25.97
CA SER A 428 2.17 -8.87 24.86
C SER A 428 2.07 -9.86 23.68
N TYR A 429 1.38 -9.50 22.61
CA TYR A 429 1.30 -10.36 21.43
C TYR A 429 2.62 -10.37 20.66
N ASP A 430 2.98 -11.51 20.08
CA ASP A 430 4.19 -11.65 19.26
C ASP A 430 4.05 -10.94 17.91
N LEU A 431 5.17 -10.77 17.21
CA LEU A 431 5.19 -10.18 15.86
C LEU A 431 4.36 -10.96 14.82
N TRP A 432 4.06 -12.22 15.12
CA TRP A 432 3.21 -13.08 14.30
C TRP A 432 1.73 -12.98 14.68
N GLU A 433 1.41 -12.24 15.74
CA GLU A 433 0.04 -11.92 16.18
C GLU A 433 -0.76 -13.14 16.67
N GLU A 434 -0.04 -14.22 17.02
CA GLU A 434 -0.59 -15.55 17.31
C GLU A 434 -0.50 -15.89 18.80
N ARG A 435 0.53 -15.40 19.49
CA ARG A 435 0.85 -15.81 20.86
C ARG A 435 1.03 -14.62 21.76
N ARG A 436 0.60 -14.78 23.01
CA ARG A 436 0.83 -13.79 24.07
C ARG A 436 1.81 -14.33 25.09
N GLY A 437 2.88 -13.59 25.35
CA GLY A 437 3.93 -13.98 26.29
C GLY A 437 5.03 -12.91 26.38
N ILE A 438 6.17 -13.29 26.93
CA ILE A 438 7.39 -12.50 26.93
C ILE A 438 8.27 -13.00 25.77
N LEU A 439 8.33 -12.24 24.70
CA LEU A 439 8.95 -12.65 23.43
C LEU A 439 10.37 -12.14 23.32
N SER A 440 11.26 -12.96 22.75
CA SER A 440 12.65 -12.56 22.49
C SER A 440 12.75 -11.39 21.50
N PHE A 441 11.98 -11.41 20.41
CA PHE A 441 11.93 -10.31 19.44
C PHE A 441 11.48 -9.00 20.10
N THR A 442 10.36 -9.04 20.82
CA THR A 442 9.82 -7.87 21.54
C THR A 442 10.78 -7.36 22.61
N THR A 443 11.49 -8.27 23.31
CA THR A 443 12.54 -7.89 24.27
C THR A 443 13.66 -7.11 23.60
N GLY A 444 14.13 -7.56 22.44
CA GLY A 444 15.12 -6.83 21.63
C GLY A 444 14.60 -5.45 21.20
N ALA A 445 13.36 -5.39 20.71
CA ALA A 445 12.74 -4.14 20.27
C ALA A 445 12.61 -3.12 21.43
N VAL A 446 12.09 -3.54 22.59
CA VAL A 446 11.93 -2.69 23.79
C VAL A 446 13.27 -2.18 24.29
N PHE A 447 14.31 -3.02 24.30
CA PHE A 447 15.66 -2.57 24.60
C PHE A 447 16.13 -1.47 23.65
N GLY A 448 15.95 -1.67 22.33
CA GLY A 448 16.30 -0.69 21.31
C GLY A 448 15.53 0.63 21.45
N GLY A 449 14.22 0.55 21.71
CA GLY A 449 13.35 1.70 21.93
C GLY A 449 13.70 2.50 23.19
N LEU A 450 13.98 1.84 24.33
CA LEU A 450 14.41 2.50 25.57
C LEU A 450 15.80 3.12 25.44
N THR A 451 16.71 2.45 24.73
CA THR A 451 18.05 3.00 24.43
C THR A 451 17.93 4.25 23.57
N ALA A 452 17.11 4.20 22.51
CA ALA A 452 16.79 5.36 21.67
C ALA A 452 16.20 6.52 22.47
N ALA A 453 15.21 6.25 23.34
CA ALA A 453 14.60 7.27 24.19
C ALA A 453 15.59 7.89 25.18
N SER A 454 16.47 7.08 25.78
CA SER A 454 17.55 7.56 26.65
C SER A 454 18.45 8.56 25.92
N LEU A 455 18.87 8.22 24.70
CA LEU A 455 19.70 9.08 23.88
C LEU A 455 18.98 10.38 23.50
N PHE A 456 17.69 10.32 23.15
CA PHE A 456 16.88 11.53 22.97
C PHE A 456 16.86 12.39 24.22
N CYS A 457 16.64 11.81 25.40
CA CYS A 457 16.63 12.57 26.66
C CYS A 457 17.98 13.26 26.93
N SER A 458 19.12 12.59 26.70
CA SER A 458 20.44 13.23 26.81
C SER A 458 20.60 14.38 25.81
N VAL A 459 20.18 14.20 24.55
CA VAL A 459 20.25 15.28 23.53
C VAL A 459 19.40 16.49 23.93
N PHE A 460 18.25 16.27 24.56
CA PHE A 460 17.36 17.32 25.07
C PHE A 460 17.72 17.83 26.47
N GLY A 461 18.82 17.34 27.07
CA GLY A 461 19.34 17.77 28.37
C GLY A 461 18.57 17.25 29.59
N GLU A 462 17.75 16.21 29.45
CA GLU A 462 17.01 15.55 30.53
C GLU A 462 17.78 14.33 31.08
N GLU A 463 18.96 14.57 31.67
CA GLU A 463 19.89 13.51 32.09
C GLU A 463 19.30 12.53 33.13
N GLU A 464 18.42 12.99 34.02
CA GLU A 464 17.76 12.11 35.00
C GLU A 464 16.88 11.07 34.27
N LYS A 465 16.07 11.53 33.32
CA LYS A 465 15.22 10.66 32.50
C LYS A 465 16.04 9.76 31.58
N ALA A 466 17.12 10.28 31.00
CA ALA A 466 18.05 9.48 30.21
C ALA A 466 18.61 8.32 31.04
N GLY A 467 19.00 8.58 32.29
CA GLY A 467 19.50 7.57 33.23
C GLY A 467 18.43 6.54 33.62
N GLU A 468 17.18 6.95 33.84
CA GLU A 468 16.06 6.02 34.10
C GLU A 468 15.87 5.03 32.95
N TYR A 469 15.79 5.53 31.71
CA TYR A 469 15.57 4.69 30.53
C TYR A 469 16.77 3.79 30.23
N GLN A 470 17.99 4.30 30.38
CA GLN A 470 19.20 3.50 30.22
C GLN A 470 19.28 2.37 31.24
N LYS A 471 18.92 2.65 32.49
CA LYS A 471 18.89 1.64 33.55
C LYS A 471 17.87 0.55 33.24
N ALA A 472 16.67 0.91 32.81
CA ALA A 472 15.65 -0.06 32.43
C ALA A 472 16.10 -0.94 31.26
N ALA A 473 16.74 -0.37 30.23
CA ALA A 473 17.29 -1.13 29.11
C ALA A 473 18.39 -2.11 29.58
N ALA A 474 19.31 -1.67 30.44
CA ALA A 474 20.35 -2.52 31.00
C ALA A 474 19.78 -3.70 31.81
N GLU A 475 18.78 -3.45 32.66
CA GLU A 475 18.08 -4.49 33.41
C GLU A 475 17.40 -5.50 32.48
N ILE A 476 16.79 -5.05 31.39
CA ILE A 476 16.16 -5.93 30.38
C ILE A 476 17.20 -6.83 29.70
N ARG A 477 18.37 -6.31 29.34
CA ARG A 477 19.47 -7.10 28.74
C ARG A 477 20.00 -8.17 29.69
N ASP A 478 20.19 -7.81 30.95
CA ASP A 478 20.67 -8.74 31.96
C ASP A 478 19.59 -9.82 32.23
N ALA A 479 18.32 -9.43 32.28
CA ALA A 479 17.19 -10.35 32.39
C ALA A 479 17.05 -11.28 31.16
N ALA A 480 17.25 -10.78 29.94
CA ALA A 480 17.21 -11.58 28.72
C ALA A 480 18.28 -12.67 28.75
N SER A 481 19.50 -12.31 29.15
CA SER A 481 20.60 -13.27 29.29
C SER A 481 20.36 -14.32 30.38
N LYS A 482 19.56 -13.99 31.41
CA LYS A 482 19.24 -14.88 32.52
C LYS A 482 18.05 -15.80 32.23
N HIS A 483 17.02 -15.28 31.56
CA HIS A 483 15.72 -15.93 31.46
C HIS A 483 15.39 -16.44 30.05
N LEU A 484 15.87 -15.77 29.00
CA LEU A 484 15.61 -16.15 27.59
C LEU A 484 16.71 -17.04 27.01
N TRP A 485 17.97 -16.89 27.47
CA TRP A 485 19.05 -17.80 27.13
C TRP A 485 18.79 -19.20 27.72
N ARG A 486 18.94 -20.24 26.90
CA ARG A 486 18.77 -21.63 27.33
C ARG A 486 20.04 -22.42 27.02
N GLU A 487 20.84 -22.67 28.05
CA GLU A 487 22.11 -23.40 27.94
C GLU A 487 21.90 -24.79 27.35
N GLU A 488 20.81 -25.47 27.72
CA GLU A 488 20.46 -26.78 27.19
C GLU A 488 20.04 -26.77 25.71
N LEU A 489 19.66 -25.60 25.17
CA LEU A 489 19.35 -25.42 23.75
C LEU A 489 20.54 -24.83 22.98
N GLY A 490 21.51 -24.23 23.66
CA GLY A 490 22.61 -23.46 23.06
C GLY A 490 22.13 -22.26 22.24
N ARG A 491 20.98 -21.67 22.62
CA ARG A 491 20.38 -20.48 21.98
C ARG A 491 19.36 -19.81 22.88
N PHE A 492 18.88 -18.64 22.48
CA PHE A 492 17.69 -18.02 23.06
C PHE A 492 16.40 -18.80 22.71
N CYS A 493 15.47 -18.89 23.66
CA CYS A 493 14.12 -19.40 23.41
C CYS A 493 13.28 -18.38 22.64
N ARG A 494 12.19 -18.81 22.00
CA ARG A 494 11.28 -17.89 21.29
C ARG A 494 10.52 -16.99 22.28
N MET A 495 9.99 -17.61 23.35
CA MET A 495 9.05 -16.97 24.26
C MET A 495 9.11 -17.63 25.65
N LEU A 496 8.78 -16.84 26.67
CA LEU A 496 8.31 -17.34 27.97
C LEU A 496 6.82 -17.02 28.13
N SER A 497 6.05 -17.94 28.69
CA SER A 497 4.64 -17.72 29.04
C SER A 497 4.40 -17.96 30.53
N ARG A 498 3.41 -17.25 31.10
CA ARG A 498 2.89 -17.56 32.43
C ARG A 498 1.57 -18.27 32.30
N GLU A 499 1.42 -19.32 33.07
CA GLU A 499 0.22 -20.15 33.04
C GLU A 499 -0.60 -19.90 34.31
N ALA A 500 -1.74 -20.57 34.45
CA ALA A 500 -2.66 -20.31 35.56
C ALA A 500 -2.04 -20.57 36.95
N ASP A 501 -0.97 -21.37 37.02
CA ASP A 501 -0.19 -21.64 38.22
C ASP A 501 0.86 -20.55 38.54
N GLY A 502 1.06 -19.59 37.64
CA GLY A 502 2.03 -18.51 37.75
C GLY A 502 3.45 -18.89 37.34
N GLU A 503 3.72 -20.16 37.01
CA GLU A 503 5.05 -20.62 36.62
C GLU A 503 5.43 -20.15 35.21
N LEU A 504 6.72 -19.84 35.02
CA LEU A 504 7.28 -19.51 33.71
C LEU A 504 7.51 -20.78 32.90
N ARG A 505 6.83 -20.90 31.77
CA ARG A 505 7.03 -21.97 30.79
C ARG A 505 7.81 -21.45 29.61
N VAL A 506 8.69 -22.30 29.09
CA VAL A 506 9.62 -21.95 28.01
C VAL A 506 9.09 -22.53 26.72
N ASP A 507 8.92 -21.66 25.74
CA ASP A 507 8.69 -22.05 24.36
C ASP A 507 10.04 -22.14 23.62
N ALA A 508 10.50 -23.37 23.48
CA ALA A 508 11.75 -23.71 22.85
C ALA A 508 11.68 -23.76 21.31
N VAL A 509 10.55 -23.43 20.66
CA VAL A 509 10.47 -23.49 19.19
C VAL A 509 11.51 -22.57 18.54
N CYS A 510 12.13 -23.02 17.45
CA CYS A 510 13.07 -22.21 16.69
C CYS A 510 12.28 -21.24 15.80
N ASP A 511 12.70 -19.98 15.78
CA ASP A 511 12.01 -18.91 15.07
C ASP A 511 13.04 -17.91 14.55
N SER A 512 12.90 -17.48 13.30
CA SER A 512 13.82 -16.50 12.70
C SER A 512 13.72 -15.13 13.35
N SER A 513 12.63 -14.83 14.06
CA SER A 513 12.45 -13.59 14.82
C SER A 513 13.52 -13.34 15.89
N LEU A 514 14.29 -14.36 16.29
CA LEU A 514 15.43 -14.17 17.19
C LEU A 514 16.47 -13.18 16.64
N TRP A 515 16.48 -12.91 15.33
CA TRP A 515 17.31 -11.87 14.73
C TRP A 515 17.09 -10.48 15.37
N GLY A 516 15.89 -10.20 15.88
CA GLY A 516 15.55 -8.95 16.56
C GLY A 516 16.42 -8.66 17.79
N LEU A 517 16.99 -9.69 18.41
CA LEU A 517 17.91 -9.52 19.54
C LEU A 517 19.16 -8.73 19.11
N PHE A 518 19.81 -9.07 18.00
CA PHE A 518 20.97 -8.29 17.55
C PHE A 518 20.58 -7.08 16.69
N ALA A 519 19.47 -7.14 15.96
CA ALA A 519 19.02 -6.07 15.06
C ALA A 519 18.80 -4.73 15.75
N PHE A 520 18.33 -4.79 17.00
CA PHE A 520 17.99 -3.62 17.81
C PHE A 520 19.03 -3.34 18.91
N GLY A 521 20.20 -3.99 18.82
CA GLY A 521 21.37 -3.71 19.64
C GLY A 521 21.38 -4.35 21.03
N LEU A 522 20.49 -5.31 21.33
CA LEU A 522 20.51 -6.02 22.63
C LEU A 522 21.79 -6.86 22.78
N TYR A 523 22.24 -7.46 21.67
CA TYR A 523 23.50 -8.17 21.53
C TYR A 523 24.18 -7.78 20.21
N GLU A 524 25.48 -8.07 20.08
CA GLU A 524 26.21 -7.85 18.84
C GLU A 524 25.85 -8.92 17.79
N PRO A 525 25.94 -8.64 16.48
CA PRO A 525 25.65 -9.62 15.43
C PRO A 525 26.57 -10.86 15.44
N ASP A 526 27.73 -10.77 16.08
CA ASP A 526 28.71 -11.86 16.25
C ASP A 526 28.74 -12.44 17.68
N ASP A 527 27.75 -12.12 18.52
CA ASP A 527 27.58 -12.77 19.82
C ASP A 527 27.48 -14.30 19.61
N PRO A 528 28.30 -15.11 20.29
CA PRO A 528 28.34 -16.56 20.09
C PRO A 528 27.10 -17.30 20.58
N ARG A 529 26.19 -16.61 21.29
CA ARG A 529 24.95 -17.16 21.87
C ARG A 529 23.81 -17.19 20.86
#